data_AF-A0A522E4S3-F1
#
_entry.id   AF-A0A522E4S3-F1
#
_cell.length_a   1.000
_cell.length_b   1.000
_cell.length_c   1.000
_cell.angle_alpha   90.00
_cell.angle_beta   90.00
_cell.angle_gamma   90.00
#
_symmetry.space_group_name_H-M   'P 1'
#
loop_
_entity.id
_entity.type
_entity.pdbx_description
1 polymer ?
#
loop_
_entity_poly.entity_id
_entity_poly.type
_entity_poly.pdbx_seq_one_letter_code
_entity_poly.pdbx_strand_id
1 'polypeptide(L)' 'MKYYSLNRQSHFADFKEATIRGQAPDKGLYFPETIPEVDKQLIEEIEKIADEEIAFRVIHPYVRGVMPDDVLYNIVKE' A
#
# COMPACT_ATOMS: atom_id res chain seq x y z
N MET A 1 -5.48 -6.60 1.15
CA MET A 1 -4.05 -6.92 1.24
C MET A 1 -3.69 -7.35 2.65
N LYS A 2 -2.90 -8.40 2.81
CA LYS A 2 -2.22 -8.74 4.07
C LYS A 2 -0.71 -8.51 3.98
N TYR A 3 -0.09 -8.36 5.14
CA TYR A 3 1.35 -8.16 5.32
C TYR A 3 1.89 -9.23 6.26
N TYR A 4 3.03 -9.83 5.93
CA TYR A 4 3.74 -10.78 6.78
C TYR A 4 5.04 -10.17 7.28
N SER A 5 5.54 -10.63 8.42
CA SER A 5 6.90 -10.29 8.85
C SER A 5 7.93 -11.05 8.01
N LEU A 6 8.98 -10.38 7.56
CA LEU A 6 10.12 -11.02 6.89
C LEU A 6 10.78 -12.12 7.74
N ASN A 7 10.67 -12.08 9.07
CA ASN A 7 11.15 -13.14 9.96
C ASN A 7 10.19 -14.35 10.05
N ARG A 8 8.96 -14.22 9.55
CA ARG A 8 7.91 -15.25 9.47
C ARG A 8 7.53 -15.90 10.80
N GLN A 9 7.73 -15.20 11.92
CA GLN A 9 7.38 -15.69 13.26
C GLN A 9 6.17 -14.95 13.86
N SER A 10 5.74 -13.86 13.23
CA SER A 10 4.54 -13.10 13.61
C SER A 10 3.32 -13.45 12.75
N HIS A 11 2.13 -13.18 13.28
CA HIS A 11 0.88 -13.24 12.52
C HIS A 11 0.86 -12.22 11.37
N PHE A 12 0.02 -12.50 10.37
CA PHE A 12 -0.28 -11.54 9.31
C PHE A 12 -0.99 -10.31 9.88
N ALA A 13 -0.58 -9.14 9.41
CA ALA A 13 -1.20 -7.86 9.68
C ALA A 13 -1.99 -7.37 8.44
N ASP A 14 -2.93 -6.46 8.63
CA ASP A 14 -3.43 -5.61 7.53
C ASP A 14 -2.60 -4.32 7.42
N PHE A 15 -2.93 -3.46 6.45
CA PHE A 15 -2.22 -2.20 6.24
C PHE A 15 -2.25 -1.31 7.49
N LYS A 16 -3.40 -1.19 8.16
CA LYS A 16 -3.55 -0.32 9.35
C LYS A 16 -2.63 -0.79 10.48
N GLU A 17 -2.64 -2.09 10.79
CA GLU A 17 -1.77 -2.64 11.82
C GLU A 17 -0.28 -2.47 11.46
N ALA A 18 0.09 -2.79 10.22
CA ALA A 18 1.48 -2.66 9.75
C ALA A 18 1.99 -1.21 9.82
N THR A 19 1.18 -0.24 9.40
CA THR A 19 1.51 1.19 9.45
C THR A 19 1.63 1.72 10.87
N ILE A 20 0.72 1.33 11.77
CA ILE A 20 0.74 1.82 13.17
C ILE A 20 1.88 1.21 13.97
N ARG A 21 2.17 -0.08 13.78
CA ARG A 21 3.23 -0.77 14.52
C ARG A 21 4.62 -0.44 14.00
N GLY A 22 4.76 -0.20 12.70
CA GLY A 22 6.04 -0.01 12.01
C GLY A 22 6.86 -1.32 11.95
N GLN A 23 7.35 -1.80 13.09
CA GLN A 23 8.10 -3.05 13.21
C GLN A 23 7.18 -4.20 13.69
N ALA A 24 7.36 -5.40 13.13
CA ALA A 24 6.60 -6.58 13.55
C ALA A 24 7.05 -7.08 14.96
N PRO A 25 6.20 -7.82 15.70
CA PRO A 25 6.53 -8.33 17.04
C PRO A 25 7.81 -9.18 17.11
N ASP A 26 8.12 -9.91 16.03
CA ASP A 26 9.35 -10.70 15.89
C ASP A 26 10.58 -9.89 15.44
N LYS A 27 10.49 -8.55 15.52
CA LYS A 27 11.52 -7.58 15.10
C LYS A 27 11.82 -7.57 13.60
N GLY A 28 11.02 -8.26 12.78
CA GLY A 28 11.09 -8.17 11.32
C GLY A 28 10.37 -6.94 10.78
N LEU A 29 10.50 -6.71 9.48
CA LEU A 29 9.73 -5.69 8.74
C LEU A 29 8.51 -6.34 8.10
N TYR A 30 7.41 -5.59 7.99
CA TYR A 30 6.23 -6.01 7.25
C TYR A 30 6.47 -5.96 5.74
N PHE A 31 6.06 -7.00 5.03
CA PHE A 31 6.11 -7.11 3.57
C PHE A 31 4.74 -7.57 3.04
N PRO A 32 4.23 -7.02 1.92
CA PRO A 32 2.91 -7.39 1.40
C PRO A 32 2.91 -8.85 0.91
N GLU A 33 1.76 -9.52 1.05
CA GLU A 33 1.59 -10.92 0.61
C GLU A 33 1.75 -11.12 -0.91
N THR A 34 1.49 -10.06 -1.68
CA THR A 34 1.66 -10.00 -3.13
C THR A 34 2.20 -8.63 -3.52
N ILE A 35 2.88 -8.55 -4.66
CA ILE A 35 3.27 -7.28 -5.28
C ILE A 35 2.26 -7.00 -6.40
N PRO A 36 1.36 -6.01 -6.25
CA PRO A 36 0.44 -5.61 -7.30
C PRO A 36 1.19 -5.14 -8.55
N GLU A 37 0.72 -5.57 -9.71
CA GLU A 37 1.23 -5.06 -10.99
C GLU A 37 0.64 -3.68 -11.28
N VAL A 38 1.50 -2.80 -11.80
CA VAL A 38 1.08 -1.48 -12.24
C VAL A 38 0.57 -1.56 -13.67
N ASP A 39 -0.57 -0.90 -13.93
CA ASP A 39 -1.16 -0.82 -15.26
C ASP A 39 -0.16 -0.22 -16.27
N LYS A 40 0.00 -0.88 -17.42
CA LYS A 40 0.92 -0.43 -18.48
C LYS A 40 0.53 0.94 -19.01
N GLN A 41 -0.76 1.24 -19.12
CA GLN A 41 -1.22 2.56 -19.59
C GLN A 41 -0.82 3.66 -18.61
N LEU A 42 -0.87 3.40 -17.30
CA LEU A 42 -0.37 4.35 -16.30
C LEU A 42 1.10 4.68 -16.53
N ILE A 43 1.94 3.68 -16.84
CA ILE A 43 3.38 3.87 -17.08
C ILE A 43 3.62 4.62 -18.40
N GLU A 44 2.92 4.24 -19.46
CA GLU A 44 3.06 4.85 -20.80
C GLU A 44 2.64 6.32 -20.82
N GLU A 45 1.68 6.70 -19.97
CA GLU A 45 1.10 8.04 -19.93
C GLU A 45 1.46 8.82 -18.65
N ILE A 46 2.40 8.33 -17.83
CA ILE A 46 2.68 8.85 -16.49
C ILE A 46 2.91 10.38 -16.47
N GLU A 47 3.64 10.91 -17.46
CA GLU A 47 3.94 12.34 -17.61
C GLU A 47 2.72 13.22 -17.90
N LYS A 48 1.58 12.63 -18.25
CA LYS A 48 0.32 13.33 -18.58
C LYS A 48 -0.70 13.27 -17.45
N ILE A 49 -0.40 12.53 -16.38
CA ILE A 49 -1.31 12.25 -15.27
C ILE A 49 -0.89 13.11 -14.08
N ALA A 50 -1.86 13.63 -13.34
CA ALA A 50 -1.57 14.41 -12.14
C ALA A 50 -0.89 13.54 -11.06
N ASP A 51 0.04 14.10 -10.31
CA ASP A 51 0.82 13.37 -9.31
C ASP A 51 -0.06 12.66 -8.27
N GLU A 52 -1.15 13.30 -7.83
CA GLU A 52 -2.10 12.72 -6.88
C GLU A 52 -2.85 11.51 -7.47
N GLU A 53 -3.12 11.51 -8.77
CA GLU A 53 -3.75 10.38 -9.46
C GLU A 53 -2.76 9.22 -9.64
N ILE A 54 -1.49 9.52 -9.95
CA ILE A 54 -0.42 8.51 -9.97
C ILE A 54 -0.30 7.88 -8.58
N ALA A 55 -0.19 8.70 -7.52
CA ALA A 55 -0.06 8.24 -6.15
C ALA A 55 -1.25 7.40 -5.71
N PHE A 56 -2.48 7.85 -5.98
CA PHE A 56 -3.70 7.09 -5.69
C PHE A 56 -3.68 5.73 -6.38
N ARG A 57 -3.47 5.68 -7.70
CA ARG A 57 -3.51 4.43 -8.47
C ARG A 57 -2.43 3.43 -8.05
N VAL A 58 -1.24 3.91 -7.69
CA VAL A 58 -0.11 3.04 -7.27
C VAL A 58 -0.30 2.54 -5.83
N ILE A 59 -0.79 3.37 -4.91
CA ILE A 59 -0.94 3.01 -3.50
C ILE A 59 -2.23 2.20 -3.25
N HIS A 60 -3.31 2.47 -3.99
CA HIS A 60 -4.64 1.87 -3.78
C HIS A 60 -4.63 0.35 -3.58
N PRO A 61 -3.93 -0.47 -4.39
CA PRO A 61 -3.95 -1.93 -4.23
C PRO A 61 -3.38 -2.41 -2.88
N TYR A 62 -2.48 -1.65 -2.28
CA TYR A 62 -1.86 -1.95 -0.98
C TYR A 62 -2.79 -1.65 0.20
N VAL A 63 -3.66 -0.65 0.07
CA VAL A 63 -4.53 -0.13 1.14
C VAL A 63 -6.01 -0.49 0.99
N ARG A 64 -6.41 -1.03 -0.17
CA ARG A 64 -7.80 -1.35 -0.50
C ARG A 64 -8.47 -2.18 0.59
N GLY A 65 -9.65 -1.72 1.02
CA GLY A 65 -10.46 -2.36 2.06
C GLY A 65 -10.08 -1.98 3.49
N VAL A 66 -9.08 -1.12 3.69
CA VAL A 66 -8.68 -0.61 5.01
C VAL A 66 -9.17 0.82 5.25
N MET A 67 -9.34 1.63 4.19
CA MET A 67 -9.94 2.95 4.25
C MET A 67 -10.77 3.25 2.99
N PRO A 68 -11.70 4.21 3.05
CA PRO A 68 -12.44 4.69 1.87
C PRO A 68 -11.52 5.31 0.81
N ASP A 69 -11.91 5.19 -0.45
CA ASP A 69 -11.13 5.69 -1.60
C ASP A 69 -11.00 7.22 -1.60
N ASP A 70 -12.05 7.93 -1.21
CA ASP A 70 -12.05 9.39 -1.09
C ASP A 70 -11.11 9.88 0.01
N VAL A 71 -11.02 9.15 1.12
CA VAL A 71 -10.07 9.43 2.21
C VAL A 71 -8.64 9.24 1.73
N LEU A 72 -8.34 8.13 1.04
CA LEU A 72 -7.01 7.91 0.46
C LEU A 72 -6.65 9.01 -0.54
N TYR A 73 -7.60 9.36 -1.42
CA TYR A 73 -7.39 10.39 -2.44
C TYR A 73 -7.07 11.75 -1.81
N ASN A 74 -7.78 12.11 -0.73
CA ASN A 74 -7.48 13.35 0.02
C ASN A 74 -6.07 13.31 0.64
N ILE A 75 -5.65 12.18 1.22
CA ILE A 75 -4.31 12.03 1.82
C ILE A 75 -3.20 12.22 0.77
N VAL A 76 -3.35 11.66 -0.43
CA VAL A 76 -2.30 11.75 -1.47
C VAL A 76 -2.28 13.09 -2.21
N LYS A 77 -3.32 13.92 -2.02
CA LYS A 77 -3.46 15.24 -2.64
C LYS A 77 -2.90 16.37 -1.76
N GLU A 78 -2.80 16.16 -0.45
CA GLU A 78 -2.23 17.12 0.53
C GLU A 78 -0.72 17.32 0.36
#